data_AF-A0A2N2DY00-F1
#
_entry.id   AF-A0A2N2DY00-F1
#
_cell.length_a   1.000
_cell.length_b   1.000
_cell.length_c   1.000
_cell.angle_alpha   90.00
_cell.angle_beta   90.00
_cell.angle_gamma   90.00
#
_symmetry.space_group_name_H-M   'P 1'
#
loop_
_entity.id
_entity.type
_entity.pdbx_description
1 polymer ?
#
loop_
_entity_poly.entity_id
_entity_poly.type
_entity_poly.pdbx_seq_one_letter_code
_entity_poly.pdbx_strand_id
1 'polypeptide(L)'
;MAITDEEKSLLKKLASGVLDGFVGDDLTTTGGSTVWKAIKNGIPVMFKQGPGGKFFNGKENERFEGVMHTLQEWETDEQKLEFLRKFGWLMKDEAVKAYSAMFKPKK
;
A
#
# COMPACT_ATOMS: atom_id res chain seq x y z
N MET A 1 12.89 -19.09 6.59
CA MET A 1 13.89 -18.28 7.33
C MET A 1 13.34 -18.03 8.72
N ALA A 2 14.18 -17.94 9.76
CA ALA A 2 13.69 -17.64 11.11
C ALA A 2 13.33 -16.15 11.20
N ILE A 3 12.07 -15.85 11.51
CA ILE A 3 11.59 -14.49 11.75
C ILE A 3 12.27 -13.96 13.02
N THR A 4 12.94 -12.82 12.91
CA THR A 4 13.60 -12.15 14.05
C THR A 4 12.57 -11.59 15.04
N ASP A 5 12.99 -11.31 16.27
CA ASP A 5 12.08 -10.77 17.29
C ASP A 5 11.52 -9.38 16.93
N GLU A 6 12.29 -8.57 16.20
CA GLU A 6 11.83 -7.30 15.63
C GLU A 6 10.69 -7.51 14.61
N GLU A 7 10.87 -8.47 13.70
CA GLU A 7 9.87 -8.81 12.69
C GLU A 7 8.59 -9.37 13.31
N LYS A 8 8.70 -10.19 14.37
CA LYS A 8 7.54 -10.64 15.14
C LYS A 8 6.78 -9.48 15.78
N SER A 9 7.50 -8.47 16.29
CA SER A 9 6.90 -7.27 16.86
C SER A 9 6.15 -6.45 15.79
N LEU A 10 6.74 -6.29 14.60
CA LEU A 10 6.10 -5.63 13.47
C LEU A 10 4.85 -6.36 12.98
N LEU A 11 4.91 -7.68 12.88
CA LEU A 11 3.76 -8.52 12.51
C LEU A 11 2.63 -8.41 13.53
N LYS A 12 2.95 -8.36 14.83
CA LYS A 12 1.95 -8.11 15.88
C LYS A 12 1.30 -6.73 15.73
N LYS A 13 2.08 -5.69 15.43
CA LYS A 13 1.54 -4.33 15.18
C LYS A 13 0.62 -4.31 13.95
N LEU A 14 1.00 -4.99 12.87
CA LEU A 14 0.16 -5.19 11.69
C LEU A 14 -1.15 -5.89 12.07
N ALA A 15 -1.07 -7.05 12.72
CA ALA A 15 -2.24 -7.83 13.13
C ALA A 15 -3.16 -7.08 14.12
N SER A 16 -2.58 -6.20 14.94
CA SER A 16 -3.33 -5.32 15.85
C SER A 16 -4.05 -4.17 15.14
N GLY A 17 -3.80 -3.95 13.84
CA GLY A 17 -4.37 -2.86 13.06
C GLY A 17 -3.78 -1.48 13.34
N VAL A 18 -2.70 -1.39 14.12
CA VAL A 18 -2.04 -0.11 14.44
C VAL A 18 -1.46 0.55 13.19
N LEU A 19 -1.11 -0.27 12.21
CA LEU A 19 -0.52 0.15 10.93
C LEU A 19 -1.57 0.25 9.81
N ASP A 20 -2.85 0.06 10.11
CA ASP A 20 -3.93 0.18 9.12
C ASP A 20 -4.05 1.62 8.61
N GLY A 21 -4.36 1.73 7.31
CA GLY A 21 -4.53 3.00 6.63
C GLY A 21 -3.65 3.15 5.39
N PHE A 22 -3.57 4.39 4.92
CA PHE A 22 -2.89 4.72 3.68
C PHE A 22 -1.36 4.73 3.84
N VAL A 23 -0.65 4.14 2.87
CA VAL A 23 0.81 3.99 2.90
C VAL A 23 1.45 4.82 1.79
N GLY A 24 2.10 5.92 2.17
CA GLY A 24 2.75 6.86 1.25
C GLY A 24 1.76 7.77 0.54
N ASP A 25 1.96 7.94 -0.77
CA ASP A 25 1.19 8.81 -1.65
C ASP A 25 0.56 8.00 -2.79
N ASP A 26 -0.54 8.52 -3.37
CA ASP A 26 -1.11 7.98 -4.59
C ASP A 26 -0.21 8.30 -5.80
N LEU A 27 -0.09 7.33 -6.70
CA LEU A 27 0.66 7.45 -7.93
C LEU A 27 -0.31 7.50 -9.10
N THR A 28 -0.55 8.70 -9.62
CA THR A 28 -1.31 8.89 -10.85
C THR A 28 -0.41 8.67 -12.07
N THR A 29 -0.72 7.64 -12.85
CA THR A 29 -0.03 7.31 -14.10
C THR A 29 -0.49 8.23 -15.23
N THR A 30 0.36 8.43 -16.26
CA THR A 30 0.05 9.25 -17.44
C THR A 30 -1.23 8.82 -18.17
N GLY A 31 -1.62 7.55 -18.04
CA GLY A 31 -2.87 7.02 -18.59
C GLY A 31 -4.11 7.28 -17.73
N GLY A 32 -4.04 8.13 -16.71
CA GLY A 32 -5.16 8.50 -15.84
C GLY A 32 -5.52 7.48 -14.75
N SER A 33 -4.78 6.37 -14.64
CA SER A 33 -4.98 5.41 -13.54
C SER A 33 -4.25 5.87 -12.28
N THR A 34 -4.89 5.74 -11.12
CA THR A 34 -4.33 6.05 -9.80
C THR A 34 -3.97 4.77 -9.08
N VAL A 35 -2.74 4.63 -8.59
CA VAL A 35 -2.26 3.45 -7.85
C VAL A 35 -1.89 3.87 -6.44
N TRP A 36 -2.41 3.21 -5.42
CA TRP A 36 -2.05 3.47 -4.02
C TRP A 36 -1.89 2.19 -3.22
N LYS A 37 -1.23 2.30 -2.06
CA LYS A 37 -1.05 1.19 -1.14
C LYS A 37 -1.76 1.53 0.16
N ALA A 38 -2.42 0.55 0.74
CA ALA A 38 -3.03 0.69 2.06
C ALA A 38 -2.91 -0.62 2.81
N ILE A 39 -2.92 -0.56 4.13
CA ILE A 39 -3.02 -1.73 4.99
C ILE A 39 -4.46 -1.79 5.49
N LYS A 40 -5.08 -2.95 5.33
CA LYS A 40 -6.46 -3.21 5.74
C LYS A 40 -6.49 -4.47 6.62
N ASN A 41 -6.90 -4.30 7.87
CA ASN A 41 -6.91 -5.37 8.89
C ASN A 41 -5.55 -6.08 9.01
N GLY A 42 -4.46 -5.32 8.97
CA GLY A 42 -3.10 -5.87 9.05
C GLY A 42 -2.61 -6.59 7.79
N ILE A 43 -3.36 -6.52 6.69
CA ILE A 43 -2.97 -7.04 5.38
C ILE A 43 -2.64 -5.84 4.48
N PRO A 44 -1.37 -5.68 4.07
CA PRO A 44 -1.02 -4.72 3.04
C PRO A 44 -1.67 -5.09 1.70
N VAL A 45 -2.22 -4.09 1.03
CA VAL A 45 -2.90 -4.23 -0.25
C VAL A 45 -2.50 -3.07 -1.17
N MET A 46 -2.22 -3.39 -2.43
CA MET A 46 -2.01 -2.42 -3.49
C MET A 46 -3.27 -2.32 -4.34
N PHE A 47 -3.82 -1.11 -4.42
CA PHE A 47 -4.99 -0.79 -5.23
C PHE A 47 -4.58 -0.03 -6.47
N LYS A 48 -5.32 -0.25 -7.55
CA LYS A 48 -5.26 0.53 -8.78
C LYS A 48 -6.68 0.89 -9.19
N GLN A 49 -6.94 2.17 -9.31
CA GLN A 49 -8.12 2.69 -9.99
C GLN A 49 -7.75 2.98 -11.44
N GLY A 50 -8.53 2.45 -12.38
CA GLY A 50 -8.39 2.78 -13.80
C GLY A 50 -8.65 4.26 -14.08
N PRO A 51 -8.46 4.71 -15.33
CA PRO A 51 -8.84 6.07 -15.69
C PRO A 51 -10.34 6.25 -15.57
N GLY A 52 -10.74 7.14 -14.68
CA GLY A 52 -12.08 7.72 -14.72
C GLY A 52 -12.18 8.70 -15.89
N GLY A 53 -13.38 8.89 -16.40
CA GLY A 53 -13.62 9.79 -17.50
C GLY A 53 -14.92 10.57 -17.32
N LYS A 54 -15.13 11.50 -18.24
CA LYS A 54 -16.36 12.25 -18.36
C LYS A 54 -16.80 12.14 -19.81
N PHE A 55 -18.01 11.63 -20.04
CA PHE A 55 -18.59 11.56 -21.37
C PHE A 55 -19.87 12.38 -21.42
N PHE A 56 -20.12 13.02 -22.56
CA PHE A 56 -21.31 13.83 -22.76
C PHE A 56 -22.43 12.96 -23.32
N ASN A 57 -23.47 12.69 -22.53
CA ASN A 57 -24.60 11.84 -22.92
C ASN A 57 -25.70 12.64 -23.67
N GLY A 58 -25.33 13.68 -24.40
CA GLY A 58 -26.26 14.55 -25.15
C GLY A 58 -27.10 15.52 -24.32
N LYS A 59 -27.13 15.40 -22.98
CA LYS A 59 -27.77 16.36 -22.06
C LYS A 59 -26.85 16.80 -20.92
N GLU A 60 -26.02 15.91 -20.39
CA GLU A 60 -25.14 16.18 -19.26
C GLU A 60 -23.80 15.45 -19.40
N ASN A 61 -22.77 15.93 -18.68
CA ASN A 61 -21.48 15.26 -18.57
C ASN A 61 -21.55 14.22 -17.45
N GLU A 62 -21.70 12.94 -17.80
CA GLU A 62 -21.61 11.84 -16.84
C GLU A 62 -20.15 11.54 -16.54
N ARG A 63 -19.80 11.56 -15.25
CA ARG A 63 -18.48 11.16 -14.76
C ARG A 63 -18.54 9.70 -14.36
N PHE A 64 -17.77 8.84 -15.04
CA PHE A 64 -17.60 7.46 -14.60
C PHE A 64 -16.32 7.35 -13.77
N GLU A 65 -16.42 6.67 -12.64
CA GLU A 65 -15.27 6.30 -11.84
C GLU A 65 -14.52 5.17 -12.53
N GLY A 66 -13.18 5.24 -12.50
CA GLY A 66 -12.36 4.17 -13.04
C GLY A 66 -12.54 2.88 -12.24
N VAL A 67 -12.45 1.74 -12.91
CA VAL A 67 -12.59 0.42 -12.27
C VAL A 67 -11.52 0.25 -11.20
N MET A 68 -11.95 -0.09 -9.99
CA MET A 68 -11.04 -0.41 -8.89
C MET A 68 -10.56 -1.85 -9.01
N HIS A 69 -9.25 -2.03 -8.98
CA HIS A 69 -8.58 -3.32 -9.03
C HIS A 69 -7.66 -3.46 -7.83
N THR A 70 -7.70 -4.64 -7.19
CA THR A 70 -6.66 -5.05 -6.25
C THR A 70 -5.52 -5.66 -7.06
N LEU A 71 -4.34 -5.02 -7.04
CA LEU A 71 -3.17 -5.50 -7.79
C LEU A 71 -2.39 -6.57 -7.04
N GLN A 72 -2.22 -6.38 -5.74
CA GLN A 72 -1.40 -7.26 -4.92
C GLN A 72 -1.87 -7.23 -3.47
N GLU A 73 -1.97 -8.41 -2.87
CA GLU A 73 -2.27 -8.60 -1.45
C GLU A 73 -1.08 -9.33 -0.83
N TRP A 74 -0.60 -8.84 0.31
CA TRP A 74 0.48 -9.46 1.07
C TRP A 74 -0.12 -10.20 2.26
N GLU A 75 -0.60 -11.42 2.02
CA GLU A 75 -1.34 -12.19 3.01
C GLU A 75 -0.41 -12.91 3.99
N THR A 76 0.72 -13.44 3.51
CA THR A 76 1.66 -14.20 4.34
C THR A 76 2.57 -13.30 5.15
N ASP A 77 3.08 -13.82 6.27
CA ASP A 77 3.98 -13.05 7.15
C ASP A 77 5.26 -12.60 6.44
N GLU A 78 5.84 -13.46 5.60
CA GLU A 78 7.02 -13.12 4.78
C GLU A 78 6.70 -12.01 3.77
N GLN A 79 5.52 -12.07 3.14
CA GLN A 79 5.04 -11.04 2.23
C GLN A 79 4.84 -9.70 2.93
N LYS A 80 4.21 -9.71 4.12
CA LYS A 80 4.03 -8.52 4.95
C LYS A 80 5.36 -7.88 5.32
N LEU A 81 6.34 -8.68 5.73
CA LEU A 81 7.69 -8.20 6.05
C LEU A 81 8.39 -7.63 4.82
N GLU A 82 8.25 -8.26 3.64
CA GLU A 82 8.78 -7.69 2.40
C GLU A 82 8.15 -6.33 2.09
N PHE A 83 6.83 -6.19 2.30
CA PHE A 83 6.13 -4.92 2.12
C PHE A 83 6.67 -3.84 3.07
N LEU A 84 6.83 -4.16 4.36
CA LEU A 84 7.43 -3.23 5.34
C LEU A 84 8.88 -2.88 4.98
N ARG A 85 9.64 -3.84 4.47
CA ARG A 85 11.01 -3.61 4.01
C ARG A 85 11.06 -2.60 2.87
N LYS A 86 10.22 -2.77 1.85
CA LYS A 86 10.20 -1.94 0.63
C LYS A 86 9.51 -0.58 0.81
N PHE A 87 8.39 -0.55 1.55
CA PHE A 87 7.50 0.60 1.65
C PHE A 87 7.37 1.15 3.07
N GLY A 88 7.95 0.51 4.08
CA GLY A 88 7.84 0.95 5.47
C GLY A 88 8.36 2.36 5.73
N TRP A 89 9.34 2.81 4.95
CA TRP A 89 9.82 4.20 5.01
C TRP A 89 8.77 5.26 4.61
N LEU A 90 7.68 4.87 3.95
CA LEU A 90 6.53 5.73 3.59
C LEU A 90 5.48 5.79 4.70
N MET A 91 5.55 4.92 5.71
CA MET A 91 4.60 4.92 6.82
C MET A 91 4.93 6.01 7.83
N LYS A 92 3.99 6.28 8.76
CA LYS A 92 4.22 7.21 9.87
C LYS A 92 4.93 6.56 11.07
N ASP A 93 4.76 5.26 11.28
CA ASP A 93 5.34 4.53 12.42
C ASP A 93 6.87 4.46 12.36
N GLU A 94 7.52 4.83 13.46
CA GLU A 94 8.98 4.90 13.55
C GLU A 94 9.66 3.53 13.50
N ALA A 95 9.06 2.49 14.08
CA ALA A 95 9.63 1.14 14.08
C ALA A 95 9.66 0.57 12.66
N VAL A 96 8.58 0.80 11.90
CA VAL A 96 8.50 0.39 10.50
C VAL A 96 9.49 1.18 9.63
N LYS A 97 9.66 2.49 9.86
CA LYS A 97 10.68 3.28 9.18
C LYS A 97 12.09 2.79 9.47
N ALA A 98 12.41 2.52 10.73
CA ALA A 98 13.71 2.00 11.16
C ALA A 98 14.01 0.65 10.51
N TYR A 99 13.03 -0.27 10.52
CA TYR A 99 13.14 -1.56 9.85
C TYR A 99 13.39 -1.39 8.35
N SER A 100 12.59 -0.58 7.64
CA SER A 100 12.81 -0.32 6.21
C SER A 100 14.18 0.32 5.93
N ALA A 101 14.66 1.21 6.80
CA ALA A 101 15.94 1.87 6.65
C ALA A 101 17.13 0.90 6.77
N MET A 102 17.03 -0.17 7.56
CA MET A 102 18.08 -1.20 7.65
C MET A 102 18.36 -1.90 6.31
N PHE A 103 17.35 -2.02 5.45
CA PHE A 103 17.46 -2.70 4.16
C PHE A 103 17.64 -1.77 2.97
N LYS A 104 17.59 -0.45 3.17
CA LYS A 104 17.89 0.50 2.10
C LYS A 104 19.40 0.44 1.79
N PRO A 105 19.80 0.30 0.52
CA PRO A 105 21.21 0.36 0.16
C PRO A 105 21.76 1.75 0.53
N LYS A 106 22.82 1.79 1.35
CA LYS A 106 23.60 3.02 1.57
C LYS A 106 24.34 3.31 0.27
N LYS A 107 24.08 4.48 -0.30
CA LYS A 107 24.73 4.96 -1.51
C LYS A 107 26.12 5.49 -1.19
#